data_AF-A0A1Q7SG78-F1
#
_entry.id   AF-A0A1Q7SG78-F1
#
_cell.length_a   1.000
_cell.length_b   1.000
_cell.length_c   1.000
_cell.angle_alpha   90.00
_cell.angle_beta   90.00
_cell.angle_gamma   90.00
#
_symmetry.space_group_name_H-M   'P 1'
#
loop_
_entity.id
_entity.type
_entity.pdbx_description
1 polymer ?
#
loop_
_entity_poly.entity_id
_entity_poly.type
_entity_poly.pdbx_seq_one_letter_code
_entity_poly.pdbx_strand_id
1 'polypeptide(L)'
;MIPSVPIGTLRLILALSLAACSSMHGTSASTSPYFIPDRRDVKRYQALAREQESMLAHCSQPHSCVLPHFTRALVALYENREVAAQHFQQVVAAAPTSHLASSSRFWLGLLEDPLAEPGQDGPFAQATERLIRDLLDREIRIHQLTKQINARDKKVEQLTNQLEALKKIDQEMKERSRLPKPSTNSSPPLTKDDLP
;
A
#
# COMPACT_ATOMS: atom_id res chain seq x y z
N MET A 1 -55.60 57.32 -16.67
CA MET A 1 -55.30 55.91 -16.97
C MET A 1 -54.01 55.52 -16.25
N ILE A 2 -54.13 54.83 -15.12
CA ILE A 2 -53.04 54.15 -14.41
C ILE A 2 -53.66 52.83 -13.95
N PRO A 3 -53.20 51.66 -14.41
CA PRO A 3 -53.79 50.39 -14.03
C PRO A 3 -53.37 50.01 -12.60
N SER A 4 -54.35 49.62 -11.80
CA SER A 4 -54.20 49.10 -10.45
C SER A 4 -53.76 47.63 -10.54
N VAL A 5 -52.59 47.30 -10.00
CA VAL A 5 -52.06 45.93 -9.96
C VAL A 5 -52.53 45.29 -8.65
N PRO A 6 -53.21 44.12 -8.69
CA PRO A 6 -53.78 43.51 -7.49
C PRO A 6 -52.68 42.98 -6.56
N ILE A 7 -52.77 43.37 -5.29
CA ILE A 7 -51.86 43.05 -4.16
C ILE A 7 -51.71 41.54 -3.91
N GLY A 8 -52.57 40.70 -4.51
CA GLY A 8 -52.55 39.24 -4.38
C GLY A 8 -51.44 38.51 -5.14
N THR A 9 -50.81 39.11 -6.15
CA THR A 9 -49.74 38.45 -6.92
C THR A 9 -48.34 38.61 -6.30
N LEU A 10 -48.17 39.52 -5.34
CA LEU A 10 -46.87 39.76 -4.70
C LEU A 10 -46.50 38.72 -3.63
N ARG A 11 -47.46 37.89 -3.17
CA ARG A 11 -47.20 36.85 -2.15
C ARG A 11 -46.88 35.46 -2.70
N LEU A 12 -46.97 35.23 -4.00
CA LEU A 12 -46.56 33.94 -4.60
C LEU A 12 -45.12 33.92 -5.13
N ILE A 13 -44.47 35.09 -5.23
CA ILE A 13 -43.06 35.20 -5.68
C ILE A 13 -42.08 35.16 -4.48
N LEU A 14 -42.58 35.30 -3.23
CA LEU A 14 -41.76 35.31 -2.02
C LEU A 14 -41.61 33.94 -1.33
N ALA A 15 -41.98 32.84 -1.99
CA ALA A 15 -41.94 31.49 -1.42
C ALA A 15 -40.89 30.56 -2.05
N LEU A 16 -39.99 31.08 -2.91
CA LEU A 16 -39.01 30.28 -3.65
C LEU A 16 -37.55 30.71 -3.43
N SER A 17 -37.22 31.32 -2.29
CA SER A 17 -35.86 31.79 -2.00
C SER A 17 -35.42 31.54 -0.55
N LEU A 18 -35.48 30.29 -0.10
CA LEU A 18 -34.57 29.79 0.92
C LEU A 18 -33.94 28.51 0.38
N ALA A 19 -33.01 28.74 -0.55
CA ALA A 19 -31.98 27.81 -0.91
C ALA A 19 -31.27 27.33 0.37
N ALA A 20 -30.89 26.06 0.37
CA ALA A 20 -30.06 25.45 1.37
C ALA A 20 -28.85 26.33 1.71
N CYS A 21 -28.76 26.83 2.94
CA CYS A 21 -27.50 27.20 3.52
C CYS A 21 -26.78 25.91 3.91
N SER A 22 -26.22 25.19 2.94
CA SER A 22 -25.07 24.33 3.25
C SER A 22 -23.99 25.26 3.79
N SER A 23 -23.60 25.03 5.04
CA SER A 23 -22.55 25.74 5.77
C SER A 23 -21.34 25.92 4.85
N MET A 24 -21.20 27.10 4.23
CA MET A 24 -19.97 27.49 3.59
C MET A 24 -18.99 27.82 4.71
N HIS A 25 -18.35 26.79 5.26
CA HIS A 25 -16.98 26.95 5.74
C HIS A 25 -16.09 27.12 4.51
N GLY A 26 -16.25 28.26 3.83
CA GLY A 26 -15.36 28.68 2.75
C GLY A 26 -14.16 29.35 3.37
N THR A 27 -13.32 28.59 4.08
CA THR A 27 -11.89 28.92 4.03
C THR A 27 -11.51 28.81 2.57
N SER A 28 -11.11 29.91 1.93
CA SER A 28 -10.73 29.91 0.52
C SER A 28 -9.67 28.83 0.30
N ALA A 29 -10.08 27.69 -0.26
CA ALA A 29 -9.18 26.56 -0.49
C ALA A 29 -8.12 27.04 -1.47
N SER A 30 -6.88 27.18 -0.97
CA SER A 30 -5.81 27.65 -1.82
C SER A 30 -5.51 26.57 -2.86
N THR A 31 -5.52 26.93 -4.14
CA THR A 31 -5.09 26.01 -5.21
C THR A 31 -3.57 26.03 -5.39
N SER A 32 -2.86 26.94 -4.71
CA SER A 32 -1.40 26.99 -4.75
C SER A 32 -0.81 25.75 -4.07
N PRO A 33 0.39 25.29 -4.48
CA PRO A 33 1.06 24.22 -3.76
C PRO A 33 1.45 24.66 -2.35
N TYR A 34 1.65 23.69 -1.45
CA TYR A 34 2.23 23.91 -0.13
C TYR A 34 3.76 23.94 -0.19
N PHE A 35 4.35 23.02 -0.97
CA PHE A 35 5.79 22.94 -1.21
C PHE A 35 6.14 23.22 -2.67
N ILE A 36 7.31 23.81 -2.90
CA ILE A 36 7.86 23.96 -4.25
C ILE A 36 8.63 22.66 -4.58
N PRO A 37 8.23 21.89 -5.61
CA PRO A 37 8.95 20.67 -5.97
C PRO A 37 10.31 21.00 -6.59
N ASP A 38 11.32 20.18 -6.30
CA ASP A 38 12.55 20.17 -7.09
C ASP A 38 12.22 19.75 -8.53
N ARG A 39 12.78 20.47 -9.51
CA ARG A 39 12.54 20.19 -10.94
C ARG A 39 12.84 18.74 -11.34
N ARG A 40 13.78 18.09 -10.65
CA ARG A 40 14.17 16.69 -10.89
C ARG A 40 13.08 15.70 -10.46
N ASP A 41 12.28 16.07 -9.47
CA ASP A 41 11.29 15.19 -8.85
C ASP A 41 9.87 15.37 -9.42
N VAL A 42 9.59 16.47 -10.14
CA VAL A 42 8.28 16.74 -10.75
C VAL A 42 7.75 15.55 -11.54
N LYS A 43 8.56 14.95 -12.43
CA LYS A 43 8.13 13.80 -13.24
C LYS A 43 7.83 12.56 -12.38
N ARG A 44 8.59 12.36 -11.30
CA ARG A 44 8.39 11.24 -10.37
C ARG A 44 7.09 11.42 -9.61
N TYR A 45 6.83 12.63 -9.11
CA TYR A 45 5.59 12.97 -8.41
C TYR A 45 4.37 12.82 -9.31
N GLN A 46 4.44 13.28 -10.56
CA GLN A 46 3.37 13.09 -11.53
C GLN A 46 3.10 11.60 -11.83
N ALA A 47 4.14 10.79 -12.00
CA ALA A 47 3.98 9.36 -12.20
C ALA A 47 3.33 8.69 -10.98
N LEU A 48 3.77 9.06 -9.78
CA LEU A 48 3.24 8.54 -8.53
C LEU A 48 1.76 8.92 -8.35
N ALA A 49 1.38 10.17 -8.62
CA ALA A 49 0.00 10.63 -8.57
C ALA A 49 -0.92 9.81 -9.48
N ARG A 50 -0.52 9.59 -10.74
CA ARG A 50 -1.28 8.78 -11.71
C ARG A 50 -1.43 7.33 -11.27
N GLU A 51 -0.37 6.76 -10.69
CA GLU A 51 -0.41 5.40 -10.14
C GLU A 51 -1.42 5.32 -8.99
N GLN A 52 -1.43 6.30 -8.08
CA GLN A 52 -2.40 6.32 -6.98
C GLN A 52 -3.83 6.50 -7.50
N GLU A 53 -4.06 7.38 -8.47
CA GLU A 53 -5.37 7.58 -9.11
C GLU A 53 -5.87 6.29 -9.79
N SER A 54 -4.98 5.56 -10.47
CA SER A 54 -5.29 4.24 -11.03
C SER A 54 -5.71 3.24 -9.95
N MET A 55 -4.99 3.19 -8.83
CA MET A 55 -5.37 2.31 -7.70
C MET A 55 -6.71 2.72 -7.08
N LEU A 56 -6.96 4.03 -6.92
CA LEU A 56 -8.21 4.56 -6.41
C LEU A 56 -9.41 4.23 -7.30
N ALA A 57 -9.22 4.16 -8.62
CA ALA A 57 -10.28 3.80 -9.56
C ALA A 57 -10.78 2.35 -9.41
N HIS A 58 -9.94 1.44 -8.90
CA HIS A 58 -10.25 0.01 -8.75
C HIS A 58 -10.55 -0.39 -7.30
N CYS A 59 -10.72 0.61 -6.46
CA CYS A 59 -10.67 0.46 -5.04
C CYS A 59 -12.05 0.02 -4.50
N SER A 60 -12.14 -1.23 -4.03
CA SER A 60 -13.43 -1.87 -3.71
C SER A 60 -13.77 -1.85 -2.21
N GLN A 61 -12.77 -1.73 -1.34
CA GLN A 61 -12.94 -1.77 0.11
C GLN A 61 -12.39 -0.50 0.75
N PRO A 62 -13.04 0.08 1.78
CA PRO A 62 -12.60 1.33 2.38
C PRO A 62 -11.13 1.31 2.81
N HIS A 63 -10.67 0.21 3.41
CA HIS A 63 -9.30 0.06 3.89
C HIS A 63 -8.26 -0.03 2.76
N SER A 64 -8.59 -0.62 1.60
CA SER A 64 -7.67 -0.72 0.47
C SER A 64 -7.38 0.65 -0.16
N CYS A 65 -8.24 1.64 0.10
CA CYS A 65 -8.16 2.97 -0.50
C CYS A 65 -7.45 3.99 0.39
N VAL A 66 -7.28 3.68 1.68
CA VAL A 66 -6.64 4.57 2.65
C VAL A 66 -5.23 4.93 2.20
N LEU A 67 -4.42 3.94 1.84
CA LEU A 67 -3.03 4.19 1.44
C LEU A 67 -2.93 4.96 0.11
N PRO A 68 -3.64 4.58 -0.97
CA PRO A 68 -3.67 5.40 -2.20
C PRO A 68 -4.15 6.84 -1.96
N HIS A 69 -5.19 7.06 -1.15
CA HIS A 69 -5.62 8.42 -0.78
C HIS A 69 -4.50 9.16 -0.03
N PHE A 70 -3.89 8.53 0.97
CA PHE A 70 -2.82 9.15 1.75
C PHE A 70 -1.61 9.55 0.87
N THR A 71 -1.16 8.65 0.00
CA THR A 71 -0.05 8.92 -0.92
C THR A 71 -0.42 10.02 -1.91
N ARG A 72 -1.64 9.99 -2.46
CA ARG A 72 -2.11 11.02 -3.39
C ARG A 72 -2.18 12.40 -2.73
N ALA A 73 -2.59 12.46 -1.46
CA ALA A 73 -2.61 13.70 -0.67
C ALA A 73 -1.20 14.28 -0.46
N LEU A 74 -0.22 13.43 -0.12
CA LEU A 74 1.16 13.86 0.05
C LEU A 74 1.76 14.42 -1.24
N VAL A 75 1.50 13.79 -2.39
CA VAL A 75 1.93 14.31 -3.69
C VAL A 75 1.24 15.63 -4.01
N ALA A 76 -0.06 15.75 -3.70
CA ALA A 76 -0.82 16.97 -3.93
C ALA A 76 -0.30 18.18 -3.13
N LEU A 77 0.43 17.98 -2.02
CA LEU A 77 1.11 19.09 -1.32
C LEU A 77 2.09 19.86 -2.22
N TYR A 78 2.60 19.24 -3.27
CA TYR A 78 3.46 19.88 -4.29
C TYR A 78 2.69 20.42 -5.50
N GLU A 79 1.38 20.18 -5.58
CA GLU A 79 0.55 20.48 -6.75
C GLU A 79 -0.54 21.51 -6.41
N ASN A 80 -1.40 21.17 -5.43
CA ASN A 80 -2.59 21.91 -5.07
C ASN A 80 -3.04 21.53 -3.63
N ARG A 81 -3.10 22.52 -2.72
CA ARG A 81 -3.50 22.31 -1.31
C ARG A 81 -4.95 21.82 -1.17
N GLU A 82 -5.86 22.27 -2.01
CA GLU A 82 -7.26 21.81 -2.02
C GLU A 82 -7.35 20.31 -2.33
N VAL A 83 -6.63 19.85 -3.35
CA VAL A 83 -6.56 18.43 -3.70
C VAL A 83 -5.93 17.62 -2.55
N ALA A 84 -4.87 18.14 -1.94
CA ALA A 84 -4.25 17.50 -0.78
C ALA A 84 -5.25 17.35 0.38
N ALA A 85 -5.96 18.42 0.72
CA ALA A 85 -6.96 18.43 1.77
C ALA A 85 -8.08 17.41 1.50
N GLN A 86 -8.62 17.37 0.28
CA GLN A 86 -9.66 16.42 -0.10
C GLN A 86 -9.21 14.98 0.13
N HIS A 87 -8.01 14.61 -0.32
CA HIS A 87 -7.51 13.24 -0.13
C HIS A 87 -7.20 12.93 1.34
N PHE A 88 -6.66 13.87 2.11
CA PHE A 88 -6.49 13.69 3.56
C PHE A 88 -7.82 13.50 4.29
N GLN A 89 -8.89 14.21 3.90
CA GLN A 89 -10.23 14.02 4.45
C GLN A 89 -10.74 12.59 4.18
N GLN A 90 -10.50 12.04 2.98
CA GLN A 90 -10.88 10.66 2.66
C GLN A 90 -10.16 9.64 3.56
N VAL A 91 -8.88 9.85 3.88
CA VAL A 91 -8.13 9.00 4.82
C VAL A 91 -8.76 9.03 6.21
N VAL A 92 -9.08 10.23 6.71
CA VAL A 92 -9.71 10.39 8.03
C VAL A 92 -11.09 9.73 8.07
N ALA A 93 -11.88 9.87 7.01
CA ALA A 93 -13.21 9.27 6.90
C ALA A 93 -13.15 7.74 6.83
N ALA A 94 -12.25 7.18 6.03
CA ALA A 94 -12.16 5.74 5.80
C ALA A 94 -11.51 4.97 6.97
N ALA A 95 -10.57 5.58 7.70
CA ALA A 95 -9.83 4.93 8.78
C ALA A 95 -9.51 5.87 9.95
N PRO A 96 -10.52 6.37 10.69
CA PRO A 96 -10.36 7.46 11.64
C PRO A 96 -9.38 7.18 12.77
N THR A 97 -9.24 5.95 13.25
CA THR A 97 -8.33 5.62 14.36
C THR A 97 -6.92 5.25 13.90
N SER A 98 -6.65 5.25 12.59
CA SER A 98 -5.36 4.85 12.03
C SER A 98 -4.27 5.91 12.22
N HIS A 99 -3.00 5.46 12.18
CA HIS A 99 -1.86 6.37 12.12
C HIS A 99 -1.97 7.34 10.92
N LEU A 100 -2.42 6.86 9.76
CA LEU A 100 -2.58 7.69 8.56
C LEU A 100 -3.63 8.79 8.77
N ALA A 101 -4.73 8.52 9.48
CA ALA A 101 -5.71 9.54 9.82
C ALA A 101 -5.16 10.59 10.79
N SER A 102 -4.36 10.18 11.77
CA SER A 102 -3.64 11.13 12.63
C SER A 102 -2.70 12.04 11.81
N SER A 103 -2.04 11.51 10.77
CA SER A 103 -1.19 12.29 9.87
C SER A 103 -2.00 13.27 9.06
N SER A 104 -3.12 12.78 8.55
CA SER A 104 -4.02 13.53 7.68
C SER A 104 -4.63 14.72 8.42
N ARG A 105 -5.07 14.54 9.68
CA ARG A 105 -5.59 15.67 10.49
C ARG A 105 -4.55 16.75 10.75
N PHE A 106 -3.30 16.34 11.03
CA PHE A 106 -2.21 17.29 11.21
C PHE A 106 -1.99 18.13 9.95
N TRP A 107 -1.94 17.48 8.78
CA TRP A 107 -1.84 18.18 7.50
C TRP A 107 -3.04 19.09 7.25
N LEU A 108 -4.26 18.65 7.54
CA LEU A 108 -5.46 19.49 7.39
C LEU A 108 -5.36 20.78 8.22
N GLY A 109 -4.89 20.70 9.48
CA GLY A 109 -4.66 21.88 10.30
C GLY A 109 -3.62 22.85 9.70
N LEU A 110 -2.51 22.32 9.16
CA LEU A 110 -1.49 23.13 8.48
C LEU A 110 -1.98 23.76 7.16
N LEU A 111 -2.86 23.08 6.45
CA LEU A 111 -3.44 23.59 5.21
C LEU A 111 -4.45 24.71 5.47
N GLU A 112 -5.07 24.73 6.67
CA GLU A 112 -6.01 25.75 7.13
C GLU A 112 -5.33 26.98 7.75
N ASP A 113 -4.24 26.81 8.52
CA ASP A 113 -3.50 27.92 9.18
C ASP A 113 -1.99 27.89 8.84
N PRO A 114 -1.52 28.73 7.90
CA PRO A 114 -0.11 28.79 7.50
C PRO A 114 0.85 29.43 8.52
N LEU A 115 0.35 30.07 9.59
CA LEU A 115 1.15 30.93 10.49
C LEU A 115 1.56 30.26 11.80
N ALA A 116 1.49 28.93 11.88
CA ALA A 116 1.73 28.27 13.14
C ALA A 116 3.23 28.35 13.57
N GLU A 117 3.45 29.03 14.70
CA GLU A 117 4.74 29.48 15.22
C GLU A 117 5.74 28.34 15.53
N PRO A 118 7.05 28.60 15.38
CA PRO A 118 8.11 27.63 15.67
C PRO A 118 8.39 27.53 17.19
N GLY A 119 7.46 26.95 17.94
CA GLY A 119 7.66 26.56 19.35
C GLY A 119 8.25 25.15 19.51
N GLN A 120 8.65 24.75 20.73
CA GLN A 120 8.99 23.35 21.05
C GLN A 120 7.80 22.39 20.85
N ASP A 121 6.57 22.91 20.98
CA ASP A 121 5.31 22.25 20.61
C ASP A 121 4.76 22.76 19.26
N GLY A 122 5.61 23.43 18.47
CA GLY A 122 5.22 24.00 17.18
C GLY A 122 4.95 22.91 16.13
N PRO A 123 4.25 23.23 15.04
CA PRO A 123 3.89 22.26 14.01
C PRO A 123 5.11 21.56 13.42
N PHE A 124 6.24 22.25 13.33
CA PHE A 124 7.47 21.66 12.83
C PHE A 124 8.03 20.56 13.75
N ALA A 125 8.01 20.77 15.07
CA ALA A 125 8.43 19.77 16.04
C ALA A 125 7.49 18.55 15.99
N GLN A 126 6.17 18.78 15.91
CA GLN A 126 5.16 17.73 15.79
C GLN A 126 5.29 16.95 14.47
N ALA A 127 5.54 17.63 13.34
CA ALA A 127 5.79 17.01 12.05
C ALA A 127 7.06 16.15 12.09
N THR A 128 8.11 16.62 12.77
CA THR A 128 9.38 15.91 12.92
C THR A 128 9.22 14.66 13.77
N GLU A 129 8.56 14.76 14.93
CA GLU A 129 8.26 13.60 15.79
C GLU A 129 7.47 12.55 15.03
N ARG A 130 6.46 12.99 14.28
CA ARG A 130 5.65 12.12 13.44
C ARG A 130 6.46 11.40 12.37
N LEU A 131 7.33 12.12 11.66
CA LEU A 131 8.23 11.55 10.67
C LEU A 131 9.14 10.50 11.29
N ILE A 132 9.70 10.77 12.47
CA ILE A 132 10.56 9.82 13.19
C ILE A 132 9.78 8.54 13.53
N ARG A 133 8.53 8.66 14.03
CA ARG A 133 7.67 7.50 14.30
C ARG A 133 7.39 6.68 13.03
N ASP A 134 7.05 7.35 11.93
CA ASP A 134 6.83 6.69 10.63
C ASP A 134 8.07 5.95 10.12
N LEU A 135 9.26 6.55 10.26
CA LEU A 135 10.53 5.94 9.89
C LEU A 135 10.84 4.70 10.74
N LEU A 136 10.62 4.78 12.06
CA LEU A 136 10.81 3.65 12.97
C LEU A 136 9.86 2.50 12.63
N ASP A 137 8.59 2.77 12.40
CA ASP A 137 7.61 1.74 12.00
C ASP A 137 7.99 1.05 10.69
N ARG A 138 8.51 1.82 9.73
CA ARG A 138 9.02 1.26 8.46
C ARG A 138 10.23 0.36 8.69
N GLU A 139 11.18 0.79 9.51
CA GLU A 139 12.38 0.00 9.82
C GLU A 139 12.03 -1.32 10.51
N ILE A 140 11.09 -1.29 11.47
CA ILE A 140 10.59 -2.49 12.16
C ILE A 140 9.97 -3.46 11.14
N ARG A 141 9.14 -2.97 10.21
CA ARG A 141 8.54 -3.80 9.16
C ARG A 141 9.58 -4.39 8.22
N ILE A 142 10.57 -3.60 7.77
CA ILE A 142 11.67 -4.09 6.93
C ILE A 142 12.43 -5.20 7.66
N HIS A 143 12.78 -4.98 8.93
CA HIS A 143 13.47 -5.97 9.74
C HIS A 143 12.68 -7.28 9.89
N GLN A 144 11.36 -7.19 10.08
CA GLN A 144 10.47 -8.36 10.12
C GLN A 144 10.41 -9.10 8.79
N LEU A 145 10.28 -8.39 7.67
CA LEU A 145 10.25 -9.00 6.33
C LEU A 145 11.58 -9.68 5.99
N THR A 146 12.71 -9.06 6.33
CA THR A 146 14.04 -9.66 6.16
C THR A 146 14.18 -10.98 6.93
N LYS A 147 13.67 -11.05 8.17
CA LYS A 147 13.65 -12.30 8.94
C LYS A 147 12.81 -13.38 8.26
N GLN A 148 11.66 -13.03 7.70
CA GLN A 148 10.79 -13.97 6.99
C GLN A 148 11.44 -14.49 5.71
N ILE A 149 12.09 -13.61 4.93
CA ILE A 149 12.84 -14.00 3.73
C ILE A 149 13.94 -14.99 4.10
N ASN A 150 14.77 -14.68 5.09
CA ASN A 150 15.84 -15.58 5.54
C ASN A 150 15.31 -16.95 6.01
N ALA A 151 14.17 -16.97 6.69
CA ALA A 151 13.53 -18.23 7.12
C ALA A 151 13.02 -19.04 5.91
N ARG A 152 12.46 -18.37 4.90
CA ARG A 152 12.03 -19.01 3.66
C ARG A 152 13.21 -19.56 2.87
N ASP A 153 14.31 -18.82 2.78
CA ASP A 153 15.51 -19.23 2.04
C ASP A 153 16.12 -20.50 2.64
N LYS A 154 16.23 -20.58 3.98
CA LYS A 154 16.66 -21.83 4.66
C LYS A 154 15.75 -23.01 4.34
N LYS A 155 14.44 -22.77 4.26
CA LYS A 155 13.48 -23.83 3.92
C LYS A 155 13.62 -24.25 2.45
N VAL A 156 13.88 -23.32 1.54
CA VAL A 156 14.17 -23.60 0.13
C VAL A 156 15.45 -24.42 0.00
N GLU A 157 16.51 -24.06 0.72
CA GLU A 157 17.77 -24.81 0.75
C GLU A 157 17.55 -26.24 1.27
N GLN A 158 16.82 -26.39 2.39
CA GLN A 158 16.51 -27.71 2.95
C GLN A 158 15.72 -28.59 1.96
N LEU A 159 14.70 -28.04 1.31
CA LEU A 159 13.90 -28.78 0.33
C LEU A 159 14.72 -29.14 -0.92
N THR A 160 15.61 -28.25 -1.36
CA THR A 160 16.54 -28.51 -2.46
C THR A 160 17.46 -29.69 -2.12
N ASN A 161 18.07 -29.69 -0.94
CA ASN A 161 18.93 -30.79 -0.49
C ASN A 161 18.16 -32.13 -0.38
N GLN A 162 16.91 -32.11 0.08
CA GLN A 162 16.06 -33.30 0.12
C GLN A 162 15.76 -33.85 -1.28
N LEU A 163 15.48 -32.97 -2.24
CA LEU A 163 15.26 -33.36 -3.64
C LEU A 163 16.51 -33.98 -4.26
N GLU A 164 17.69 -33.40 -4.01
CA GLU A 164 18.96 -33.95 -4.50
C GLU A 164 19.27 -35.33 -3.92
N ALA A 165 19.06 -35.50 -2.60
CA ALA A 165 19.22 -36.79 -1.94
C ALA A 165 18.26 -37.85 -2.51
N LEU A 166 16.98 -37.48 -2.69
CA LEU A 166 15.98 -38.38 -3.24
C LEU A 166 16.31 -38.80 -4.67
N LYS A 167 16.78 -37.86 -5.50
CA LYS A 167 17.23 -38.12 -6.88
C LYS A 167 18.42 -39.10 -6.91
N LYS A 168 19.36 -38.95 -5.99
CA LYS A 168 20.50 -39.87 -5.88
C LYS A 168 20.06 -41.30 -5.52
N ILE A 169 19.11 -41.43 -4.59
CA ILE A 169 18.55 -42.74 -4.22
C ILE A 169 17.86 -43.41 -5.42
N ASP A 170 17.04 -42.65 -6.18
CA ASP A 170 16.38 -43.17 -7.38
C ASP A 170 17.40 -43.65 -8.43
N GLN A 171 18.48 -42.89 -8.63
CA GLN A 171 19.60 -43.25 -9.52
C GLN A 171 20.27 -44.56 -9.07
N GLU A 172 20.63 -44.68 -7.78
CA GLU A 172 21.29 -45.88 -7.24
C GLU A 172 20.39 -47.11 -7.32
N MET A 173 19.09 -46.96 -7.03
CA MET A 173 18.11 -48.05 -7.16
C MET A 173 17.96 -48.51 -8.60
N LYS A 174 17.93 -47.57 -9.55
CA LYS A 174 17.89 -47.87 -10.98
C LYS A 174 19.14 -48.60 -11.44
N GLU A 175 20.33 -48.23 -10.96
CA GLU A 175 21.58 -48.94 -11.25
C GLU A 175 21.58 -50.35 -10.66
N ARG A 176 21.15 -50.53 -9.40
CA ARG A 176 21.04 -51.85 -8.77
C ARG A 176 20.04 -52.77 -9.45
N SER A 177 18.93 -52.24 -9.96
CA SER A 177 17.94 -53.03 -10.71
C SER A 177 18.46 -53.52 -12.08
N ARG A 178 19.50 -52.88 -12.63
CA ARG A 178 20.12 -53.23 -13.91
C ARG A 178 21.27 -54.23 -13.80
N LEU A 179 21.78 -54.49 -12.60
CA LEU A 179 22.82 -55.49 -12.35
C LEU A 179 22.21 -56.89 -12.17
N PRO A 180 22.56 -57.91 -12.99
CA PRO A 180 22.12 -59.28 -12.78
C PRO A 180 22.75 -59.88 -11.53
N LYS A 181 21.94 -60.57 -10.71
CA LYS A 181 22.36 -61.30 -9.50
C LYS A 181 23.34 -62.43 -9.90
N PRO A 182 24.52 -62.58 -9.29
CA PRO A 182 25.45 -63.65 -9.65
C PRO A 182 24.93 -65.00 -9.13
N SER A 183 24.70 -65.93 -10.06
CA SER A 183 24.30 -67.30 -9.76
C SER A 183 25.47 -68.05 -9.10
N THR A 184 25.34 -68.37 -7.82
CA THR A 184 26.23 -69.31 -7.13
C THR A 184 25.62 -70.69 -7.31
N ASN A 185 26.18 -71.49 -8.21
CA ASN A 185 26.06 -72.95 -8.22
C ASN A 185 27.22 -73.50 -9.05
N SER A 186 28.34 -73.78 -8.39
CA SER A 186 29.37 -74.67 -8.91
C SER A 186 29.40 -75.93 -8.04
N SER A 187 29.11 -77.08 -8.66
CA SER A 187 29.49 -78.39 -8.16
C SER A 187 30.37 -79.04 -9.24
N PRO A 188 31.51 -79.66 -8.90
CA PRO A 188 32.51 -80.07 -9.87
C PRO A 188 32.19 -81.42 -10.52
N PRO A 189 32.79 -81.73 -11.69
CA PRO A 189 32.51 -82.94 -12.45
C PRO A 189 33.23 -84.16 -11.84
N LEU A 190 32.53 -85.31 -11.76
CA LEU A 190 33.15 -86.61 -11.58
C LEU A 190 32.86 -87.49 -12.80
N THR A 191 33.88 -87.64 -13.64
CA THR A 191 34.08 -88.80 -14.51
C THR A 191 34.38 -90.02 -13.66
N LYS A 192 33.79 -91.16 -14.02
CA LYS A 192 34.38 -92.50 -13.87
C LYS A 192 33.61 -93.49 -14.75
N ASP A 193 34.34 -94.05 -15.71
CA ASP A 193 34.02 -95.27 -16.45
C ASP A 193 33.77 -96.45 -15.48
N ASP A 194 32.79 -97.31 -15.78
CA ASP A 194 32.94 -98.76 -16.00
C ASP A 194 31.59 -99.52 -16.04
N LEU A 195 31.56 -100.51 -16.95
CA LEU A 195 30.57 -101.51 -17.41
C LEU A 195 29.78 -102.29 -16.31
N PRO A 196 28.73 -103.12 -16.62
CA PRO A 196 28.57 -104.07 -17.75
C PRO A 196 27.47 -103.74 -18.77
#